data_AF-A0A2V6LVJ9-F1
#
_entry.id   AF-A0A2V6LVJ9-F1
#
_cell.length_a   1.000
_cell.length_b   1.000
_cell.length_c   1.000
_cell.angle_alpha   90.00
_cell.angle_beta   90.00
_cell.angle_gamma   90.00
#
_symmetry.space_group_name_H-M   'P 1'
#
loop_
_entity.id
_entity.type
_entity.pdbx_description
1 polymer ?
#
loop_
_entity_poly.entity_id
_entity_poly.type
_entity_poly.pdbx_seq_one_letter_code
_entity_poly.pdbx_strand_id
1 'polypeptide(L)' 'GRPVITQETGFTKNYGGRTGLLSFRSLDEIVDAVKAINGDYPKHSRSARILAREFFEAEEVLRSILDRAGI' A
#
# COMPACT_ATOMS: atom_id res chain seq x y z
N GLY A 1 1.34 -4.08 10.07
CA GLY A 1 0.32 -3.19 9.46
C GLY A 1 -0.84 -4.06 9.01
N ARG A 2 -2.00 -3.52 8.69
CA ARG A 2 -3.09 -4.32 8.12
C ARG A 2 -2.94 -4.35 6.60
N PRO A 3 -2.74 -5.52 5.96
CA PRO A 3 -2.75 -5.61 4.51
C PRO A 3 -4.10 -5.18 3.94
N VAL A 4 -4.09 -4.55 2.78
CA VAL A 4 -5.30 -4.05 2.11
C VAL A 4 -5.33 -4.56 0.68
N ILE A 5 -6.51 -5.01 0.25
CA ILE A 5 -6.84 -5.29 -1.15
C ILE A 5 -7.75 -4.15 -1.59
N THR A 6 -7.38 -3.41 -2.64
CA THR A 6 -8.18 -2.29 -3.14
C THR A 6 -8.16 -2.25 -4.66
N GLN A 7 -9.19 -1.63 -5.24
CA GLN A 7 -9.36 -1.58 -6.68
C GLN A 7 -8.21 -0.77 -7.31
N GLU A 8 -7.69 -1.25 -8.43
CA GLU A 8 -6.75 -0.46 -9.22
C GLU A 8 -7.43 0.81 -9.75
N THR A 9 -6.91 1.96 -9.34
CA THR A 9 -7.30 3.30 -9.81
C THR A 9 -6.10 4.13 -10.28
N GLY A 10 -4.91 3.53 -10.36
CA GLY A 10 -3.66 4.17 -10.72
C GLY A 10 -2.65 4.29 -9.57
N PHE A 11 -3.04 3.94 -8.34
CA PHE A 11 -2.18 4.04 -7.16
C PHE A 11 -0.92 3.17 -7.25
N THR A 12 -0.96 2.09 -8.04
CA THR A 12 0.16 1.17 -8.18
C THR A 12 1.40 1.79 -8.80
N LYS A 13 1.22 2.87 -9.56
CA LYS A 13 2.31 3.68 -10.12
C LYS A 13 3.17 4.36 -9.05
N ASN A 14 2.57 4.66 -7.90
CA ASN A 14 3.21 5.39 -6.81
C ASN A 14 3.67 4.47 -5.67
N TYR A 15 2.91 3.40 -5.40
CA TYR A 15 3.08 2.59 -4.19
C TYR A 15 3.30 1.09 -4.46
N GLY A 16 3.35 0.67 -5.73
CA GLY A 16 3.32 -0.74 -6.12
C GLY A 16 1.94 -1.38 -5.88
N GLY A 17 1.83 -2.70 -6.02
CA GLY A 17 0.52 -3.38 -5.95
C GLY A 17 0.56 -4.86 -5.60
N ARG A 18 1.66 -5.34 -4.99
CA ARG A 18 1.90 -6.80 -4.81
C ARG A 18 2.04 -7.27 -3.37
N THR A 19 2.44 -6.41 -2.43
CA THR A 19 2.63 -6.78 -1.02
C THR A 19 2.20 -5.65 -0.09
N GLY A 20 1.44 -5.97 0.96
CA GLY A 20 0.91 -4.99 1.91
C GLY A 20 -0.26 -4.16 1.38
N LEU A 21 -0.15 -3.60 0.18
CA LEU A 21 -1.24 -2.95 -0.57
C LEU A 21 -1.36 -3.63 -1.94
N LEU A 22 -2.43 -4.39 -2.12
CA LEU A 22 -2.65 -5.23 -3.30
C LEU A 22 -3.73 -4.61 -4.17
N SER A 23 -3.47 -4.51 -5.46
CA SER A 23 -4.45 -4.04 -6.44
C SER A 23 -5.28 -5.20 -7.00
N PHE A 24 -6.55 -4.96 -7.30
CA PHE A 24 -7.36 -5.85 -8.13
C PHE A 24 -8.03 -5.10 -9.28
N ARG A 25 -8.25 -5.79 -10.41
CA ARG A 25 -9.07 -5.36 -11.55
C ARG A 25 -10.28 -6.27 -11.80
N SER A 26 -10.29 -7.44 -11.16
CA SER A 26 -11.33 -8.46 -11.32
C SER A 26 -11.64 -9.13 -9.98
N LEU A 27 -12.76 -9.86 -9.89
CA LEU A 27 -13.11 -10.63 -8.69
C LEU A 27 -12.14 -11.78 -8.43
N ASP A 28 -11.64 -12.43 -9.48
CA ASP A 28 -10.67 -13.53 -9.35
C ASP A 28 -9.36 -13.06 -8.71
N GLU A 29 -8.89 -11.87 -9.08
CA GLU A 29 -7.72 -11.25 -8.45
C GLU A 29 -7.92 -10.99 -6.94
N ILE A 30 -9.15 -10.73 -6.48
CA ILE A 30 -9.42 -10.59 -5.03
C ILE A 30 -9.19 -11.94 -4.33
N VAL A 31 -9.70 -13.03 -4.90
CA VAL A 31 -9.53 -14.38 -4.35
C VAL A 31 -8.04 -14.73 -4.25
N ASP A 32 -7.28 -14.44 -5.30
CA ASP A 32 -5.84 -14.70 -5.33
C ASP A 32 -5.07 -13.81 -4.35
N ALA A 33 -5.45 -12.54 -4.22
CA ALA A 33 -4.86 -11.63 -3.24
C ALA A 33 -5.13 -12.07 -1.79
N VAL A 34 -6.34 -12.57 -1.49
CA VAL A 34 -6.68 -13.13 -0.17
C VAL A 34 -5.83 -14.37 0.11
N LYS A 35 -5.69 -15.28 -0.86
CA LYS A 35 -4.82 -16.46 -0.72
C LYS A 35 -3.36 -16.07 -0.47
N ALA A 36 -2.83 -15.10 -1.21
CA ALA A 36 -1.47 -14.60 -1.04
C ALA A 36 -1.24 -14.00 0.35
N ILE A 37 -2.17 -13.16 0.82
CA ILE A 37 -2.12 -12.56 2.18
C ILE A 37 -2.17 -13.66 3.25
N ASN A 38 -3.05 -14.65 3.11
CA ASN A 38 -3.16 -15.72 4.10
C ASN A 38 -1.95 -16.67 4.08
N GLY A 39 -1.34 -16.89 2.90
CA GLY A 39 -0.15 -17.72 2.75
C GLY A 39 1.10 -17.16 3.43
N ASP A 40 1.22 -15.83 3.55
CA ASP A 40 2.30 -15.17 4.31
C ASP A 40 1.84 -13.84 4.91
N TYR A 41 0.91 -13.93 5.86
CA TYR A 41 0.39 -12.74 6.54
C TYR A 41 1.47 -11.90 7.22
N PRO A 42 2.49 -12.48 7.90
CA PRO A 42 3.57 -11.71 8.49
C PRO A 42 4.30 -10.83 7.47
N LYS A 43 4.62 -11.35 6.28
CA LYS A 43 5.23 -10.55 5.20
C LYS A 43 4.32 -9.41 4.76
N HIS A 44 3.06 -9.72 4.44
CA HIS A 44 2.12 -8.69 3.98
C HIS A 44 1.88 -7.62 5.06
N SER A 45 1.80 -8.01 6.33
CA SER A 45 1.65 -7.09 7.46
C SER A 45 2.86 -6.18 7.63
N ARG A 46 4.09 -6.71 7.50
CA ARG A 46 5.32 -5.91 7.53
C ARG A 46 5.35 -4.92 6.36
N SER A 47 5.13 -5.40 5.14
CA SER A 47 5.10 -4.54 3.93
C SER A 47 4.05 -3.43 4.03
N ALA A 48 2.85 -3.73 4.53
CA ALA A 48 1.81 -2.72 4.73
C ALA A 48 2.25 -1.63 5.73
N ARG A 49 2.99 -2.00 6.78
CA ARG A 49 3.51 -1.01 7.74
C ARG A 49 4.64 -0.18 7.15
N ILE A 50 5.55 -0.79 6.40
CA ILE A 50 6.66 -0.08 5.75
C ILE A 50 6.11 0.95 4.78
N LEU A 51 5.21 0.54 3.87
CA LEU A 51 4.57 1.42 2.91
C LEU A 51 3.84 2.59 3.60
N ALA A 52 3.11 2.31 4.68
CA ALA A 52 2.43 3.36 5.45
C ALA A 52 3.40 4.36 6.09
N ARG A 53 4.57 3.90 6.54
CA ARG A 53 5.59 4.75 7.14
C ARG A 53 6.41 5.53 6.12
N GLU A 54 6.55 5.01 4.92
CA GLU A 54 7.33 5.65 3.85
C GLU A 54 6.52 6.73 3.13
N PHE A 55 5.23 6.50 2.88
CA PHE A 55 4.43 7.37 2.01
C PHE A 55 3.28 8.12 2.69
N PHE A 56 2.82 7.67 3.86
CA PHE A 56 1.62 8.19 4.52
C PHE A 56 1.88 8.66 5.96
N GLU A 57 3.15 8.77 6.33
CA GLU A 57 3.58 9.23 7.64
C GLU A 57 3.41 10.76 7.73
N ALA A 58 2.91 11.25 8.85
CA ALA A 58 2.47 12.64 8.96
C ALA A 58 3.64 13.63 8.86
N GLU A 59 4.81 13.32 9.41
CA GLU A 59 6.02 14.13 9.32
C GLU A 59 6.53 14.15 7.88
N GLU A 60 6.55 13.02 7.18
CA GLU A 60 6.98 12.93 5.78
C GLU A 60 6.04 13.71 4.84
N VAL A 61 4.72 13.54 5.02
CA VAL A 61 3.71 14.25 4.24
C VAL A 61 3.77 15.75 4.52
N LEU A 62 3.84 16.15 5.80
CA LEU A 62 3.89 17.56 6.17
C LEU A 62 5.16 18.21 5.62
N ARG A 63 6.32 17.56 5.77
CA ARG A 63 7.59 18.04 5.19
C ARG A 63 7.47 18.26 3.69
N SER A 64 6.94 17.28 2.95
CA SER A 64 6.73 17.41 1.50
C SER A 64 5.83 18.59 1.13
N ILE A 65 4.78 18.85 1.93
CA ILE A 65 3.87 19.98 1.71
C ILE A 65 4.60 21.31 1.94
N LEU A 66 5.37 21.43 3.03
CA LEU A 66 6.12 22.65 3.36
C LEU A 66 7.21 22.94 2.33
N ASP A 67 7.98 21.93 1.93
CA ASP A 67 9.01 22.04 0.87
C ASP A 67 8.40 22.57 -0.44
N ARG A 68 7.21 22.08 -0.81
CA ARG A 68 6.48 22.52 -2.02
C ARG A 68 5.86 23.91 -1.87
N ALA A 69 5.60 24.36 -0.66
CA ALA A 69 5.15 25.72 -0.35
C ALA A 69 6.32 26.72 -0.26
N GLY A 70 7.57 26.25 -0.21
CA GLY A 70 8.77 27.06 -0.09
C GLY A 70 9.00 27.61 1.32
N ILE A 71 8.53 26.90 2.35
CA ILE A 71 8.66 27.26 3.78
C ILE A 71 9.59 26.27 4.46
#